data_AF-A0A737HAP7-F1
#
_entry.id   AF-A0A737HAP7-F1
#
_cell.length_a   1.000
_cell.length_b   1.000
_cell.length_c   1.000
_cell.angle_alpha   90.00
_cell.angle_beta   90.00
_cell.angle_gamma   90.00
#
_symmetry.space_group_name_H-M   'P 1'
#
loop_
_entity.id
_entity.type
_entity.pdbx_description
1 polymer ?
#
loop_
_entity_poly.entity_id
_entity_poly.type
_entity_poly.pdbx_seq_one_letter_code
_entity_poly.pdbx_strand_id
1 'polypeptide(L)'
;TDGSTTRFIVPASSFNLQSLRPAGLTVSVGRVRELTTDYDKPYVANMTNGWNLNRNWSSTVSGVLAEDYQATGGMLQWLPAEGIMMSGSLLGSRESFGDAQQGAKGELSTSLGLPGDFSVDLSAAK
;
A
#
# COMPACT_ATOMS: atom_id res chain seq x y z
N THR A 1 4.31 34.61 14.61
CA THR A 1 4.11 33.15 14.71
C THR A 1 3.40 32.72 13.46
N ASP A 2 4.15 32.28 12.45
CA ASP A 2 3.59 31.89 11.14
C ASP A 2 2.97 30.51 11.26
N GLY A 3 1.68 30.38 11.01
CA GLY A 3 0.83 29.21 11.27
C GLY A 3 1.13 27.95 10.45
N SER A 4 2.41 27.67 10.18
CA SER A 4 2.89 26.48 9.50
C SER A 4 2.61 25.24 10.36
N THR A 5 1.63 24.45 9.92
CA THR A 5 1.32 23.14 10.50
C THR A 5 2.12 22.09 9.78
N THR A 6 3.22 21.63 10.38
CA THR A 6 4.05 20.56 9.83
C THR A 6 3.35 19.22 10.02
N ARG A 7 2.79 18.67 8.94
CA ARG A 7 2.09 17.39 8.94
C ARG A 7 3.10 16.27 8.65
N PHE A 8 3.36 15.43 9.64
CA PHE A 8 4.16 14.22 9.45
C PHE A 8 3.23 13.01 9.51
N ILE A 9 3.24 12.19 8.46
CA ILE A 9 2.64 10.86 8.51
C ILE A 9 3.72 9.97 9.07
N VAL A 10 3.52 9.46 10.28
CA VAL A 10 4.32 8.35 10.80
C VAL A 10 3.78 7.11 10.09
N PRO A 11 4.51 6.52 9.12
CA PRO A 11 4.13 5.22 8.61
C PRO A 11 4.14 4.27 9.81
N ALA A 12 3.21 3.33 9.88
CA ALA A 12 3.22 2.29 10.92
C ALA A 12 4.52 1.48 10.79
N SER A 13 5.56 1.97 11.44
CA SER A 13 6.84 1.34 11.67
C SER A 13 6.56 0.19 12.62
N SER A 14 6.26 -0.99 12.06
CA SER A 14 6.31 -2.33 12.68
C SER A 14 5.56 -3.40 11.87
N PHE A 15 5.15 -3.17 10.62
CA PHE A 15 4.97 -4.31 9.73
C PHE A 15 6.34 -4.68 9.17
N ASN A 16 7.09 -5.41 10.00
CA ASN A 16 8.24 -6.20 9.57
C ASN A 16 7.71 -7.27 8.61
N LEU A 17 7.41 -6.87 7.38
CA LEU A 17 7.10 -7.76 6.26
C LEU A 17 8.41 -8.36 5.75
N GLN A 18 9.29 -8.83 6.64
CA GLN A 18 10.34 -9.79 6.30
C GLN A 18 9.70 -11.16 6.11
N SER A 19 8.74 -11.21 5.20
CA SER A 19 7.92 -12.36 4.95
C SER A 19 7.58 -12.35 3.47
N LEU A 20 8.43 -13.01 2.71
CA LEU A 20 8.12 -13.68 1.44
C LEU A 20 7.03 -14.76 1.62
N ARG A 21 6.05 -14.55 2.50
CA ARG A 21 4.90 -15.43 2.60
C ARG A 21 3.87 -14.90 1.62
N PRO A 22 3.45 -15.72 0.65
CA PRO A 22 2.44 -15.29 -0.29
C PRO A 22 1.20 -14.97 0.53
N ALA A 23 0.70 -13.74 0.45
CA ALA A 23 -0.47 -13.30 1.21
C ALA A 23 -1.76 -14.04 0.78
N GLY A 24 -1.69 -14.90 -0.24
CA GLY A 24 -2.84 -15.61 -0.78
C GLY A 24 -3.90 -14.62 -1.26
N LEU A 25 -5.10 -15.12 -1.53
CA LEU A 25 -6.25 -14.26 -1.76
C LEU A 25 -6.82 -13.82 -0.42
N THR A 26 -6.81 -12.51 -0.17
CA THR A 26 -7.49 -11.87 0.95
C THR A 26 -8.62 -11.00 0.41
N VAL A 27 -9.82 -11.15 0.97
CA VAL A 27 -10.98 -10.32 0.63
C VAL A 27 -11.56 -9.78 1.92
N SER A 28 -11.85 -8.49 1.95
CA SER A 28 -12.57 -7.84 3.05
C SER A 28 -13.68 -6.98 2.49
N VAL A 29 -14.82 -6.97 3.18
CA VAL A 29 -15.97 -6.12 2.83
C VAL A 29 -16.47 -5.48 4.11
N GLY A 30 -16.73 -4.19 4.06
CA GLY A 30 -17.23 -3.45 5.21
C GLY A 30 -17.90 -2.15 4.81
N ARG A 31 -18.56 -1.52 5.79
CA ARG A 31 -19.11 -0.17 5.66
C ARG A 31 -18.20 0.81 6.38
N VAL A 32 -17.99 1.99 5.80
CA VAL A 32 -17.27 3.09 6.47
C VAL A 32 -18.02 3.49 7.75
N ARG A 33 -17.37 3.41 8.91
CA ARG A 33 -18.00 3.69 10.22
C ARG A 33 -17.95 5.19 10.53
N GLU A 34 -19.14 5.73 10.81
CA GLU A 34 -19.48 7.05 11.39
C GLU A 34 -18.40 8.14 11.41
N LEU A 35 -18.35 8.93 10.34
CA LEU A 35 -18.08 10.36 10.45
C LEU A 35 -19.43 11.07 10.61
N THR A 36 -19.51 12.02 11.53
CA THR A 36 -20.65 12.94 11.71
C THR A 36 -20.69 13.86 10.48
N THR A 37 -21.23 13.37 9.37
CA THR A 37 -21.33 14.14 8.12
C THR A 37 -22.54 13.64 7.34
N ASP A 38 -23.24 14.55 6.66
CA ASP A 38 -24.45 14.30 5.84
C ASP A 38 -24.22 13.44 4.58
N TYR A 39 -23.10 12.71 4.48
CA TYR A 39 -22.76 11.89 3.32
C TYR A 39 -23.15 10.42 3.53
N ASP A 40 -23.63 9.80 2.45
CA ASP A 40 -23.96 8.39 2.41
C ASP A 40 -22.74 7.52 2.75
N LYS A 41 -22.97 6.39 3.42
CA LYS A 41 -21.90 5.54 3.98
C LYS A 41 -21.64 4.35 3.05
N PRO A 42 -20.69 4.47 2.09
CA PRO A 42 -20.55 3.47 1.05
C PRO A 42 -20.03 2.15 1.60
N TYR A 43 -20.48 1.06 0.97
CA TYR A 43 -19.85 -0.24 1.12
C TYR A 43 -18.51 -0.22 0.39
N VAL A 44 -17.47 -0.74 1.05
CA VAL A 44 -16.12 -0.86 0.51
C VAL A 44 -15.72 -2.32 0.55
N ALA A 45 -15.33 -2.85 -0.61
CA ALA A 45 -14.73 -4.15 -0.79
C ALA A 45 -13.26 -3.99 -1.16
N ASN A 46 -12.37 -4.69 -0.45
CA ASN A 46 -10.97 -4.80 -0.81
C ASN A 46 -10.66 -6.25 -1.18
N MET A 47 -9.88 -6.42 -2.23
CA MET A 47 -9.38 -7.70 -2.66
C MET A 47 -7.87 -7.57 -2.83
N THR A 48 -7.10 -8.52 -2.33
CA THR A 48 -5.65 -8.55 -2.51
C THR A 48 -5.23 -9.97 -2.75
N ASN A 49 -4.36 -10.19 -3.73
CA ASN A 49 -3.85 -11.49 -4.08
C ASN A 49 -2.33 -11.43 -4.19
N GLY A 50 -1.63 -12.21 -3.36
CA GLY A 50 -0.18 -12.28 -3.35
C GLY A 50 0.33 -13.65 -3.78
N TRP A 51 1.23 -13.68 -4.75
CA TRP A 51 1.89 -14.88 -5.25
C TRP A 51 3.40 -14.77 -5.10
N ASN A 52 4.04 -15.86 -4.70
CA ASN A 52 5.49 -15.99 -4.84
C ASN A 52 5.77 -16.55 -6.22
N LEU A 53 6.45 -15.76 -7.05
CA LEU A 53 6.89 -16.19 -8.37
C LEU A 53 8.06 -17.17 -8.20
N ASN A 54 9.05 -16.77 -7.40
CA ASN A 54 10.27 -17.53 -7.11
C ASN A 54 10.66 -17.37 -5.63
N ARG A 55 11.74 -18.03 -5.18
CA ARG A 55 12.28 -17.85 -3.82
C ARG A 55 12.70 -16.42 -3.49
N ASN A 56 12.97 -15.61 -4.51
CA ASN A 56 13.47 -14.24 -4.39
C ASN A 56 12.47 -13.19 -4.89
N TRP A 57 11.35 -13.60 -5.49
CA TRP A 57 10.40 -12.67 -6.11
C TRP A 57 8.97 -12.94 -5.64
N SER A 58 8.29 -11.91 -5.17
CA SER A 58 6.87 -11.94 -4.87
C SER A 58 6.14 -10.83 -5.64
N SER A 59 4.91 -11.12 -6.05
CA SER A 59 4.03 -10.17 -6.71
C SER A 59 2.72 -10.12 -5.95
N THR A 60 2.19 -8.93 -5.76
CA THR A 60 0.92 -8.69 -5.07
C THR A 60 0.08 -7.77 -5.93
N VAL A 61 -1.18 -8.11 -6.10
CA VAL A 61 -2.16 -7.27 -6.78
C VAL A 61 -3.29 -7.00 -5.80
N SER A 62 -3.68 -5.75 -5.65
CA SER A 62 -4.75 -5.31 -4.76
C SER A 62 -5.76 -4.47 -5.52
N GLY A 63 -7.02 -4.57 -5.17
CA GLY A 63 -8.10 -3.74 -5.71
C GLY A 63 -9.05 -3.34 -4.61
N VAL A 64 -9.61 -2.15 -4.73
CA VAL A 64 -10.63 -1.60 -3.85
C VAL A 64 -11.81 -1.17 -4.71
N LEU A 65 -13.00 -1.55 -4.31
CA LEU A 65 -14.25 -1.18 -4.95
C LEU A 65 -15.19 -0.62 -3.88
N ALA A 66 -15.66 0.60 -4.09
CA ALA A 66 -16.70 1.24 -3.33
C ALA A 66 -17.76 1.79 -4.30
N GLU A 67 -18.90 2.26 -3.76
CA GLU A 67 -20.03 2.74 -4.57
C GLU A 67 -19.61 3.77 -5.63
N ASP A 68 -18.77 4.74 -5.27
CA ASP A 68 -18.29 5.80 -6.18
C ASP A 68 -16.75 5.87 -6.31
N TYR A 69 -16.03 4.86 -5.80
CA TYR A 69 -14.57 4.86 -5.79
C TYR A 69 -14.01 3.49 -6.16
N GLN A 70 -13.10 3.48 -7.14
CA GLN A 70 -12.38 2.27 -7.54
C GLN A 70 -10.88 2.54 -7.46
N ALA A 71 -10.14 1.61 -6.87
CA ALA A 71 -8.69 1.63 -6.90
C ALA A 71 -8.14 0.25 -7.24
N THR A 72 -6.99 0.25 -7.87
CA THR A 72 -6.24 -0.95 -8.22
C THR A 72 -4.76 -0.69 -7.97
N GLY A 73 -4.04 -1.75 -7.66
CA GLY A 73 -2.69 -1.69 -7.17
C GLY A 73 -1.93 -2.93 -7.55
N GLY A 74 -0.68 -2.76 -7.94
CA GLY A 74 0.27 -3.84 -8.12
C GLY A 74 1.54 -3.51 -7.35
N MET A 75 2.12 -4.52 -6.71
CA MET A 75 3.41 -4.43 -6.04
C MET A 75 4.25 -5.63 -6.43
N LEU A 76 5.52 -5.37 -6.71
CA LEU A 76 6.53 -6.38 -6.99
C LEU A 76 7.65 -6.22 -5.98
N GLN A 77 8.03 -7.32 -5.33
CA GLN A 77 9.13 -7.34 -4.38
C GLN A 77 10.20 -8.32 -4.84
N TRP A 78 11.45 -7.93 -4.65
CA TRP A 78 12.63 -8.68 -5.01
C TRP A 78 13.61 -8.71 -3.83
N LEU A 79 14.04 -9.92 -3.45
CA LEU A 79 15.05 -10.15 -2.42
C LEU A 79 16.30 -10.76 -3.06
N PRO A 80 17.22 -9.94 -3.57
CA PRO A 80 18.43 -10.43 -4.23
C PRO A 80 19.37 -11.19 -3.28
N ALA A 81 19.39 -10.81 -2.00
CA ALA A 81 20.24 -11.41 -0.97
C ALA A 81 19.56 -11.35 0.40
N GLU A 82 20.06 -12.12 1.35
CA GLU A 82 19.61 -12.05 2.73
C GLU A 82 19.93 -10.67 3.32
N GLY A 83 18.94 -10.01 3.90
CA GLY A 83 19.05 -8.64 4.37
C GLY A 83 18.90 -7.56 3.29
N ILE A 84 18.63 -7.88 2.02
CA ILE A 84 18.30 -6.85 1.01
C ILE A 84 16.92 -7.14 0.42
N MET A 85 16.04 -6.15 0.45
CA MET A 85 14.74 -6.21 -0.21
C MET A 85 14.51 -4.93 -1.01
N MET A 86 14.05 -5.09 -2.24
CA MET A 86 13.61 -4.02 -3.10
C MET A 86 12.14 -4.22 -3.40
N SER A 87 11.34 -3.17 -3.37
CA SER A 87 9.93 -3.23 -3.74
C SER A 87 9.54 -2.06 -4.63
N GLY A 88 8.71 -2.33 -5.62
CA GLY A 88 8.07 -1.32 -6.45
C GLY A 88 6.57 -1.53 -6.41
N SER A 89 5.80 -0.46 -6.25
CA SER A 89 4.35 -0.51 -6.32
C SER A 89 3.80 0.58 -7.23
N LEU A 90 2.68 0.28 -7.86
CA LEU A 90 1.92 1.17 -8.72
C LEU A 90 0.46 1.08 -8.28
N LEU A 91 -0.12 2.20 -7.93
CA LEU A 91 -1.49 2.32 -7.45
C LEU A 91 -2.22 3.29 -8.39
N GLY A 92 -3.32 2.86 -8.96
CA GLY A 92 -4.25 3.69 -9.71
C GLY A 92 -5.55 3.81 -8.95
N SER A 93 -6.05 5.03 -8.80
CA SER A 93 -7.37 5.29 -8.23
C SER A 93 -8.20 6.14 -9.18
N ARG A 94 -9.50 5.89 -9.16
CA ARG A 94 -10.49 6.68 -9.87
C ARG A 94 -11.67 6.90 -8.94
N GLU A 95 -11.95 8.15 -8.70
CA GLU A 95 -13.10 8.63 -7.96
C GLU A 95 -14.13 9.15 -8.96
N SER A 96 -15.40 8.84 -8.71
CA SER A 96 -16.52 9.28 -9.55
C SER A 96 -17.50 10.18 -8.77
N PHE A 97 -17.16 10.59 -7.55
CA PHE A 97 -17.99 11.45 -6.72
C PHE A 97 -17.75 12.93 -7.08
N GLY A 98 -18.70 13.54 -7.81
CA GLY A 98 -18.58 14.93 -8.28
C GLY A 98 -17.68 15.05 -9.51
N ASP A 99 -16.45 15.55 -9.34
CA ASP A 99 -15.47 15.65 -10.42
C ASP A 99 -14.67 14.35 -10.54
N ALA A 100 -14.71 13.71 -11.71
CA ALA A 100 -14.04 12.43 -11.93
C ALA A 100 -12.52 12.57 -11.83
N GLN A 101 -11.97 12.32 -10.64
CA GLN A 101 -10.55 12.47 -10.36
C GLN A 101 -9.83 11.13 -10.50
N GLN A 102 -8.73 11.14 -11.24
CA GLN A 102 -7.89 9.98 -11.49
C GLN A 102 -6.51 10.24 -10.91
N GLY A 103 -6.07 9.35 -10.02
CA GLY A 103 -4.77 9.39 -9.38
C GLY A 103 -3.93 8.19 -9.80
N ALA A 104 -2.65 8.42 -10.04
CA ALA A 104 -1.66 7.37 -10.15
C ALA A 104 -0.54 7.67 -9.16
N LYS A 105 -0.17 6.67 -8.38
CA LYS A 105 0.93 6.73 -7.43
C LYS A 105 1.91 5.61 -7.74
N GLY A 106 3.17 5.95 -7.91
CA GLY A 106 4.25 4.97 -8.00
C GLY A 106 5.15 5.09 -6.78
N GLU A 107 5.45 3.96 -6.15
CA GLU A 107 6.37 3.91 -5.01
C GLU A 107 7.48 2.92 -5.30
N LEU A 108 8.69 3.28 -4.92
CA LEU A 108 9.87 2.43 -4.97
C LEU A 108 10.51 2.47 -3.60
N SER A 109 10.80 1.31 -3.02
CA SER A 109 11.55 1.22 -1.78
C SER A 109 12.63 0.16 -1.83
N THR A 110 13.65 0.35 -1.00
CA THR A 110 14.78 -0.54 -0.82
C THR A 110 15.13 -0.58 0.66
N SER A 111 15.19 -1.76 1.25
CA SER A 111 15.61 -1.98 2.64
C SER A 111 16.88 -2.82 2.69
N LEU A 112 17.86 -2.39 3.48
CA LEU A 112 19.09 -3.13 3.77
C LEU A 112 19.20 -3.38 5.27
N GLY A 113 19.16 -4.65 5.68
CA GLY A 113 19.50 -5.12 7.01
C GLY A 113 21.02 -5.21 7.19
N LEU A 114 21.52 -4.64 8.28
CA LEU A 114 22.90 -4.68 8.71
C LEU A 114 23.01 -5.57 9.97
N PRO A 115 24.20 -6.13 10.27
CA PRO A 115 24.42 -6.87 11.50
C PRO A 115 24.13 -6.03 12.75
N GLY A 116 23.52 -6.63 13.77
CA GLY A 116 23.23 -5.96 15.05
C GLY A 116 21.86 -5.27 15.10
N ASP A 117 20.84 -5.84 14.45
CA ASP A 117 19.44 -5.37 14.43
C ASP A 117 19.24 -3.98 13.80
N PHE A 118 20.20 -3.52 13.00
CA PHE A 118 20.09 -2.27 12.26
C PHE A 118 19.50 -2.50 10.86
N SER A 119 18.64 -1.60 10.39
CA SER A 119 18.19 -1.57 8.99
C SER A 119 18.24 -0.15 8.43
N VAL A 120 18.45 -0.05 7.12
CA VAL A 120 18.42 1.20 6.36
C VAL A 120 17.36 1.07 5.27
N ASP A 121 16.35 1.92 5.33
CA ASP A 121 15.22 1.92 4.41
C ASP A 121 15.21 3.20 3.57
N LEU A 122 15.14 3.05 2.25
CA LEU A 122 15.03 4.14 1.28
C LEU A 122 13.71 3.98 0.54
N SER A 123 12.89 5.03 0.48
CA SER A 123 11.64 5.02 -0.29
C SER A 123 11.45 6.31 -1.06
N ALA A 124 10.99 6.20 -2.30
CA ALA A 124 10.56 7.30 -3.15
C ALA A 124 9.13 7.03 -3.62
N ALA A 125 8.27 8.05 -3.58
CA ALA A 125 6.91 7.97 -4.08
C ALA A 125 6.62 9.17 -4.99
N LYS A 126 5.84 8.96 -6.04
CA LYS A 126 5.40 10.00 -6.96
C LYS A 126 3.93 9.81 -7.32
#